data_AF-A0A0A2DQU5-F1
#
_entry.id   AF-A0A0A2DQU5-F1
#
_cell.length_a   1.000
_cell.length_b   1.000
_cell.length_c   1.000
_cell.angle_alpha   90.00
_cell.angle_beta   90.00
_cell.angle_gamma   90.00
#
_symmetry.space_group_name_H-M   'P 1'
#
loop_
_entity.id
_entity.type
_entity.pdbx_description
1 polymer ?
#
loop_
_entity_poly.entity_id
_entity_poly.type
_entity_poly.pdbx_seq_one_letter_code
_entity_poly.pdbx_strand_id
1 'polypeptide(L)' 'MSLTKKIGTAFKDSYIELTQKVTWPTRSELTGSAIVVMIASLIIAIFVFFVDVAFENVLEFVYGVLRGGI' A
#
# COMPACT_ATOMS: atom_id res chain seq x y z
N MET A 1 -10.21 36.54 26.84
CA MET A 1 -11.47 35.85 26.45
C MET A 1 -11.52 35.75 24.93
N SER A 2 -11.37 34.55 24.35
CA SER A 2 -11.95 34.13 23.03
C SER A 2 -11.13 33.11 22.22
N LEU A 3 -9.80 33.02 22.39
CA LEU A 3 -8.97 32.17 21.51
C LEU A 3 -9.01 30.67 21.84
N THR A 4 -8.93 30.30 23.12
CA THR A 4 -8.96 28.89 23.56
C THR A 4 -10.33 28.23 23.35
N LYS A 5 -11.43 28.99 23.51
CA LYS A 5 -12.77 28.50 23.16
C LYS A 5 -12.94 28.30 21.65
N LYS A 6 -12.45 29.21 20.81
CA LYS A 6 -12.54 29.08 19.34
C LYS A 6 -11.79 27.86 18.80
N ILE A 7 -10.58 27.59 19.31
CA ILE A 7 -9.79 26.42 18.91
C ILE A 7 -10.50 25.13 19.35
N GLY A 8 -10.96 25.07 20.60
CA GLY A 8 -11.72 23.90 21.10
C GLY A 8 -13.00 23.63 20.29
N THR A 9 -13.72 24.68 19.87
CA THR A 9 -14.90 24.54 19.02
C THR A 9 -14.53 24.16 17.58
N ALA A 10 -13.47 24.72 17.00
CA ALA A 10 -13.00 24.37 15.65
C ALA A 10 -12.54 22.91 15.55
N PHE A 11 -11.82 22.39 16.55
CA PHE A 11 -11.47 20.98 16.60
C PHE A 11 -12.69 20.07 16.76
N LYS A 12 -13.69 20.52 17.55
CA LYS A 12 -14.94 19.78 17.74
C LYS A 12 -15.80 19.76 16.47
N ASP A 13 -15.88 20.88 15.76
CA ASP A 13 -16.63 21.00 14.50
C ASP A 13 -15.92 20.21 13.38
N SER A 14 -14.59 20.27 13.28
CA SER A 14 -13.81 19.44 12.34
C SER A 14 -13.93 17.94 12.64
N TYR A 15 -14.02 17.53 13.91
CA TYR A 15 -14.19 16.13 14.28
C TYR A 15 -15.59 15.62 13.89
N ILE A 16 -16.64 16.42 14.15
CA ILE A 16 -18.00 16.09 13.74
C ILE A 16 -18.11 16.08 12.21
N GLU A 17 -17.48 17.00 11.49
CA GLU A 17 -17.47 17.04 10.03
C GLU A 17 -16.72 15.85 9.41
N LEU A 18 -15.54 15.49 9.93
CA LEU A 18 -14.80 14.31 9.45
C LEU A 18 -15.52 12.99 9.75
N THR A 19 -16.33 12.93 10.82
CA THR A 19 -17.05 11.71 11.18
C THR A 19 -18.42 11.61 10.47
N GLN A 20 -19.08 12.74 10.20
CA GLN A 20 -20.38 12.77 9.50
C GLN A 20 -20.27 12.92 7.97
N LYS A 21 -19.14 13.42 7.46
CA LYS A 21 -18.90 13.65 6.02
C LYS A 21 -17.81 12.78 5.42
N VAL A 22 -17.16 11.94 6.23
CA VAL A 22 -16.32 10.85 5.71
C VAL A 22 -16.92 9.56 6.22
N THR A 23 -17.59 8.85 5.32
CA THR A 23 -18.08 7.49 5.54
C THR A 23 -16.90 6.58 5.83
N TRP A 24 -16.47 6.53 7.09
CA TRP A 24 -15.65 5.44 7.59
C TRP A 24 -16.53 4.19 7.52
N PRO A 25 -16.19 3.22 6.65
CA PRO A 25 -16.93 1.98 6.57
C PRO A 25 -16.89 1.30 7.94
N THR A 26 -17.94 0.56 8.30
CA THR A 26 -17.92 -0.21 9.55
C THR A 26 -16.72 -1.18 9.55
N ARG A 27 -16.16 -1.48 10.73
CA ARG A 27 -14.94 -2.33 10.91
C ARG A 27 -14.97 -3.63 10.09
N SER A 28 -16.15 -4.17 9.82
CA SER A 28 -16.36 -5.36 9.00
C SER A 28 -16.02 -5.13 7.51
N GLU A 29 -16.39 -3.99 6.92
CA GLU A 29 -16.09 -3.65 5.52
C GLU A 29 -14.61 -3.27 5.30
N LEU A 30 -14.00 -2.64 6.30
CA LEU A 30 -12.55 -2.39 6.33
C LEU A 30 -11.76 -3.69 6.31
N THR A 31 -12.26 -4.72 6.98
CA THR A 31 -11.65 -6.05 6.99
C THR A 31 -11.82 -6.74 5.64
N GLY A 32 -12.98 -6.59 4.99
CA GLY A 32 -13.20 -7.04 3.61
C GLY A 32 -12.21 -6.41 2.63
N SER A 33 -12.02 -5.09 2.69
CA SER A 33 -11.06 -4.37 1.85
C SER A 33 -9.61 -4.77 2.14
N ALA A 34 -9.27 -4.99 3.42
CA ALA A 34 -7.94 -5.44 3.82
C ALA A 34 -7.60 -6.85 3.31
N ILE A 35 -8.57 -7.77 3.29
CA ILE A 35 -8.38 -9.13 2.76
C ILE A 35 -8.10 -9.09 1.26
N VAL A 36 -8.82 -8.24 0.50
CA VAL A 36 -8.58 -8.07 -0.94
C VAL A 36 -7.16 -7.55 -1.18
N VAL A 37 -6.70 -6.56 -0.41
CA VAL A 37 -5.33 -6.03 -0.52
C VAL A 37 -4.28 -7.08 -0.13
N MET A 38 -4.55 -7.90 0.90
CA MET A 38 -3.68 -9.00 1.31
C MET A 38 -3.51 -10.07 0.21
N ILE A 39 -4.58 -10.38 -0.51
CA ILE A 39 -4.51 -11.31 -1.64
C ILE A 39 -3.79 -10.66 -2.82
N ALA A 40 -4.06 -9.38 -3.09
CA ALA A 40 -3.39 -8.63 -4.15
C ALA A 40 -1.86 -8.56 -3.93
N SER A 41 -1.41 -8.32 -2.70
CA SER A 41 0.03 -8.31 -2.39
C SER A 41 0.68 -9.68 -2.52
N LEU A 42 -0.04 -10.76 -2.20
CA LEU A 42 0.44 -12.13 -2.40
C LEU A 42 0.68 -12.45 -3.89
N ILE A 43 -0.24 -12.03 -4.77
CA ILE A 43 -0.09 -12.22 -6.22
C ILE A 43 1.12 -11.43 -6.74
N ILE A 44 1.29 -10.19 -6.28
CA ILE A 44 2.43 -9.36 -6.66
C ILE A 44 3.74 -9.98 -6.18
N ALA A 45 3.78 -10.56 -4.97
CA ALA A 45 4.96 -11.22 -4.45
C ALA A 45 5.38 -12.42 -5.32
N ILE A 46 4.42 -13.24 -5.77
CA ILE A 46 4.70 -14.37 -6.69
C ILE A 46 5.20 -13.86 -8.04
N PHE A 47 4.61 -12.78 -8.55
CA PHE A 47 5.04 -12.18 -9.81
C PHE A 47 6.49 -11.66 -9.73
N VAL A 48 6.83 -10.91 -8.68
CA VAL A 48 8.19 -10.40 -8.46
C VAL A 48 9.18 -11.54 -8.34
N PHE A 49 8.84 -12.62 -7.62
CA PHE A 49 9.69 -13.81 -7.53
C PHE A 49 10.00 -14.43 -8.90
N PHE A 50 9.00 -14.51 -9.79
CA PHE A 50 9.21 -15.01 -11.15
C PHE A 50 10.13 -14.09 -11.95
N VAL A 51 9.93 -12.77 -11.82
CA VAL A 51 10.76 -11.76 -12.49
C VAL A 51 12.20 -11.86 -12.00
N ASP A 52 12.43 -11.93 -10.68
CA ASP A 52 13.77 -12.04 -10.09
C ASP A 52 14.53 -13.26 -10.63
N VAL A 53 13.88 -14.43 -10.65
CA VAL A 53 14.47 -15.68 -11.19
C VAL A 53 14.72 -15.58 -12.69
N ALA A 54 13.80 -15.00 -13.46
CA ALA A 54 13.99 -14.83 -14.90
C ALA A 54 15.19 -13.90 -15.20
N PHE A 55 15.32 -12.80 -14.45
CA PHE A 55 16.43 -11.86 -14.61
C PHE A 55 17.76 -12.48 -14.21
N GLU A 56 17.83 -13.24 -13.12
CA GLU A 56 19.04 -13.96 -12.70
C GLU A 56 19.53 -14.90 -13.81
N ASN A 57 18.65 -15.77 -14.32
CA ASN A 57 18.99 -16.71 -15.40
C ASN A 57 19.45 -16.01 -16.69
N VAL A 58 18.79 -14.90 -17.07
CA VAL A 58 19.16 -14.12 -18.26
C VAL A 58 20.52 -13.45 -18.06
N LEU A 59 20.77 -12.87 -16.89
CA LEU A 59 22.04 -12.23 -16.57
C LEU A 59 23.17 -13.25 -16.50
N GLU A 60 22.97 -14.40 -15.88
CA GLU A 60 23.97 -15.49 -15.87
C GLU A 60 24.30 -15.96 -17.29
N PHE A 61 23.30 -16.10 -18.16
CA PHE A 61 23.53 -16.45 -19.57
C PHE A 61 24.32 -15.36 -20.30
N VAL A 62 23.93 -14.09 -20.15
CA VAL A 62 24.60 -12.96 -20.80
C VAL A 62 26.02 -12.77 -20.27
N TYR A 63 26.23 -12.84 -18.95
CA TYR A 63 27.57 -12.77 -18.35
C TYR A 63 28.41 -13.99 -18.71
N GLY A 64 27.82 -15.19 -18.81
CA GLY A 64 28.49 -16.39 -19.29
C GLY A 64 28.98 -16.25 -20.73
N VAL A 65 28.13 -15.73 -21.62
CA VAL A 65 28.47 -15.46 -23.04
C VAL A 65 29.48 -14.31 -23.17
N LEU A 66 29.36 -13.25 -22.38
CA LEU A 66 30.28 -12.11 -22.44
C LEU A 66 31.65 -12.42 -21.82
N ARG A 67 31.71 -13.25 -20.77
CA ARG A 67 32.95 -13.74 -20.17
C ARG A 67 33.60 -14.82 -21.03
N GLY A 68 32.79 -15.62 -21.75
CA GLY A 68 33.20 -16.60 -22.74
C GLY A 68 33.12 -16.06 -24.17
N GLY A 69 33.92 -15.04 -24.48
CA GLY A 69 34.37 -14.89 -25.86
C GLY A 69 35.41 -15.99 -26.11
N ILE A 70 34.97 -17.10 -26.73
CA ILE A 70 35.55 -18.47 -26.79
C ILE A 70 35.52 -19.29 -25.51
#